data_AF-W1NCU0-F1
#
_entry.id   AF-W1NCU0-F1
#
_cell.length_a   1.000
_cell.length_b   1.000
_cell.length_c   1.000
_cell.angle_alpha   90.00
_cell.angle_beta   90.00
_cell.angle_gamma   90.00
#
_symmetry.space_group_name_H-M   'P 1'
#
loop_
_entity.id
_entity.type
_entity.pdbx_description
1 polymer ?
#
loop_
_entity_poly.entity_id
_entity_poly.type
_entity_poly.pdbx_seq_one_letter_code
_entity_poly.pdbx_strand_id
1 'polypeptide(L)'
;MGRFLIYQGRSEVPDWSLAFPEIQVVTPQSVVEQVEKGDLVWVVVEKGDWSALCSRLSSVGVLVAVMSFNPDSAEAYKAFNSGARGYVHALSSPEVLRQVDIVVCNQGYWVWHELMDSLVGGVFKAFGGADGVQDDVLKELTERERDVALSVVEGRSNKAVARELGITERTVKAHLGATFRKLGVKDRMQLILRLRSSREQ
;
A
#
# COMPACT_ATOMS: atom_id res chain seq x y z
N MET A 1 -18.47 5.12 9.34
CA MET A 1 -17.06 4.75 9.17
C MET A 1 -16.21 5.74 9.94
N GLY A 2 -15.85 5.36 11.16
CA GLY A 2 -14.97 6.12 12.04
C GLY A 2 -13.52 6.07 11.56
N ARG A 3 -12.75 7.09 11.98
CA ARG A 3 -11.30 7.17 11.79
C ARG A 3 -10.65 7.27 13.14
N PHE A 4 -9.72 6.35 13.40
CA PHE A 4 -9.02 6.27 14.66
C PHE A 4 -7.51 6.35 14.44
N LEU A 5 -6.79 6.95 15.37
CA LEU A 5 -5.35 7.03 15.38
C LEU A 5 -4.80 6.43 16.67
N ILE A 6 -3.92 5.45 16.52
CA ILE A 6 -3.17 4.86 17.63
C ILE A 6 -1.78 5.47 17.63
N TYR A 7 -1.50 6.26 18.67
CA TYR A 7 -0.26 7.00 18.83
C TYR A 7 0.12 7.13 20.30
N GLN A 8 1.37 6.81 20.68
CA GLN A 8 1.87 6.90 22.06
C GLN A 8 2.96 7.96 22.25
N GLY A 9 2.91 9.07 21.50
CA GLY A 9 3.44 10.36 21.98
C GLY A 9 4.94 10.60 21.76
N ARG A 10 5.34 10.86 20.51
CA ARG A 10 6.45 11.81 20.26
C ARG A 10 5.89 13.23 20.11
N SER A 11 6.66 14.21 20.53
CA SER A 11 6.27 15.64 20.54
C SER A 11 6.33 16.30 19.15
N GLU A 12 6.89 15.62 18.17
CA GLU A 12 7.02 16.07 16.78
C GLU A 12 6.10 15.22 15.91
N VAL A 13 4.81 15.54 15.89
CA VAL A 13 3.85 14.88 15.01
C VAL A 13 3.51 15.83 13.87
N PRO A 14 3.50 15.34 12.61
CA PRO A 14 2.91 16.06 11.50
C PRO A 14 1.45 16.34 11.81
N ASP A 15 0.94 17.44 11.25
CA ASP A 15 -0.36 17.98 11.57
C ASP A 15 -1.48 17.14 10.93
N TRP A 16 -1.66 15.91 11.45
CA TRP A 16 -2.71 14.98 11.04
C TRP A 16 -4.10 15.58 11.29
N SER A 17 -4.20 16.56 12.18
CA SER A 17 -5.41 17.36 12.35
C SER A 17 -5.78 18.11 11.06
N LEU A 18 -4.80 18.50 10.23
CA LEU A 18 -5.04 19.10 8.90
C LEU A 18 -5.49 18.07 7.86
N ALA A 19 -5.10 16.81 8.02
CA ALA A 19 -5.55 15.74 7.13
C ALA A 19 -6.96 15.25 7.53
N PHE A 20 -7.16 15.05 8.83
CA PHE A 20 -8.34 14.46 9.44
C PHE A 20 -8.69 15.22 10.75
N PRO A 21 -9.42 16.34 10.67
CA PRO A 21 -9.78 17.13 11.86
C PRO A 21 -10.60 16.36 12.90
N GLU A 22 -11.36 15.35 12.45
CA GLU A 22 -12.28 14.56 13.27
C GLU A 22 -11.69 13.20 13.70
N ILE A 23 -10.40 12.95 13.48
CA ILE A 23 -9.78 11.66 13.84
C ILE A 23 -9.73 11.48 15.36
N GLN A 24 -10.14 10.30 15.82
CA GLN A 24 -10.15 9.97 17.24
C GLN A 24 -8.82 9.33 17.65
N VAL A 25 -8.07 10.00 18.52
CA VAL A 25 -6.83 9.43 19.08
C VAL A 25 -7.19 8.47 20.22
N VAL A 26 -6.76 7.22 20.10
CA VAL A 26 -7.14 6.12 20.99
C VAL A 26 -5.93 5.27 21.35
N THR A 27 -6.06 4.53 22.46
CA THR A 27 -5.04 3.56 22.87
C THR A 27 -5.23 2.21 22.17
N PRO A 28 -4.18 1.37 22.06
CA PRO A 28 -4.31 0.01 21.54
C PRO A 28 -5.35 -0.86 22.26
N GLN A 29 -5.60 -0.60 23.55
CA GLN A 29 -6.59 -1.33 24.34
C GLN A 29 -8.00 -0.83 24.02
N SER A 30 -8.22 0.49 24.06
CA SER A 30 -9.54 1.08 23.89
C SER A 30 -10.08 0.96 22.46
N VAL A 31 -9.20 0.99 21.45
CA VAL A 31 -9.61 0.92 20.04
C VAL A 31 -10.36 -0.38 19.73
N VAL A 32 -9.95 -1.51 20.32
CA VAL A 32 -10.50 -2.83 20.01
C VAL A 32 -11.97 -2.95 20.44
N GLU A 33 -12.37 -2.15 21.43
CA GLU A 33 -13.74 -2.11 21.95
C GLU A 33 -14.62 -1.07 21.25
N GLN A 34 -14.02 -0.12 20.51
CA GLN A 34 -14.72 1.04 19.92
C GLN A 34 -14.95 0.92 18.41
N VAL A 35 -14.12 0.15 17.71
CA VAL A 35 -14.16 0.07 16.25
C VAL A 35 -15.23 -0.90 15.74
N GLU A 36 -15.84 -0.54 14.64
CA GLU A 36 -16.78 -1.37 13.91
C GLU A 36 -16.19 -1.84 12.57
N LYS A 37 -16.80 -2.88 11.99
CA LYS A 37 -16.42 -3.39 10.67
C LYS A 37 -16.48 -2.26 9.64
N GLY A 38 -15.38 -2.10 8.89
CA GLY A 38 -15.25 -1.08 7.85
C GLY A 38 -14.64 0.22 8.33
N ASP A 39 -14.46 0.45 9.64
CA ASP A 39 -13.71 1.60 10.15
C ASP A 39 -12.26 1.60 9.70
N LEU A 40 -11.62 2.77 9.67
CA LEU A 40 -10.20 2.91 9.37
C LEU A 40 -9.41 3.26 10.63
N VAL A 41 -8.46 2.40 10.97
CA VAL A 41 -7.52 2.62 12.06
C VAL A 41 -6.13 2.88 11.50
N TRP A 42 -5.58 4.02 11.89
CA TRP A 42 -4.21 4.41 11.64
C TRP A 42 -3.33 3.97 12.81
N VAL A 43 -2.29 3.19 12.51
CA VAL A 43 -1.36 2.66 13.51
C VAL A 43 0.02 3.24 13.25
N VAL A 44 0.54 4.02 14.19
CA VAL A 44 1.92 4.51 14.10
C VAL A 44 2.87 3.44 14.64
N VAL A 45 3.94 3.15 13.88
CA VAL A 45 4.95 2.19 14.30
C VAL A 45 5.77 2.76 15.45
N GLU A 46 5.65 2.11 16.60
CA GLU A 46 6.31 2.45 17.85
C GLU A 46 6.88 1.19 18.50
N LYS A 47 7.56 1.34 19.66
CA LYS A 47 8.06 0.18 20.41
C LYS A 47 6.87 -0.60 20.98
N GLY A 48 6.66 -1.82 20.49
CA GLY A 48 5.58 -2.70 20.91
C GLY A 48 5.12 -3.62 19.78
N ASP A 49 4.13 -4.45 20.04
CA ASP A 49 3.60 -5.39 19.04
C ASP A 49 2.46 -4.77 18.21
N TRP A 50 2.80 -3.72 17.46
CA TRP A 50 1.88 -3.07 16.52
C TRP A 50 1.37 -4.03 15.45
N SER A 51 2.16 -5.05 15.09
CA SER A 51 1.79 -6.08 14.11
C SER A 51 0.65 -6.96 14.60
N ALA A 52 0.71 -7.47 15.83
CA ALA A 52 -0.39 -8.24 16.40
C ALA A 52 -1.66 -7.42 16.54
N LEU A 53 -1.54 -6.12 16.85
CA LEU A 53 -2.67 -5.19 16.84
C LEU A 53 -3.30 -5.06 15.46
N CYS A 54 -2.49 -4.88 14.41
CA CYS A 54 -2.97 -4.86 13.03
C CYS A 54 -3.75 -6.13 12.69
N SER A 55 -3.22 -7.31 13.06
CA SER A 55 -3.86 -8.59 12.77
C SER A 55 -5.19 -8.77 13.49
N ARG A 56 -5.28 -8.32 14.74
CA ARG A 56 -6.53 -8.33 15.51
C ARG A 56 -7.58 -7.42 14.87
N LEU A 57 -7.22 -6.19 14.51
CA LEU A 57 -8.12 -5.23 13.87
C LEU A 57 -8.61 -5.76 12.50
N SER A 58 -7.70 -6.26 11.67
CA SER A 58 -8.07 -6.80 10.36
C SER A 58 -9.00 -8.01 10.47
N SER A 59 -8.83 -8.85 11.52
CA SER A 59 -9.65 -10.04 11.73
C SER A 59 -11.13 -9.73 11.99
N VAL A 60 -11.44 -8.55 12.52
CA VAL A 60 -12.82 -8.07 12.73
C VAL A 60 -13.34 -7.20 11.58
N GLY A 61 -12.58 -7.12 10.47
CA GLY A 61 -12.98 -6.41 9.26
C GLY A 61 -12.77 -4.90 9.31
N VAL A 62 -11.92 -4.42 10.22
CA VAL A 62 -11.44 -3.03 10.24
C VAL A 62 -10.34 -2.87 9.18
N LEU A 63 -10.33 -1.72 8.52
CA LEU A 63 -9.28 -1.32 7.59
C LEU A 63 -8.13 -0.73 8.39
N VAL A 64 -6.89 -1.13 8.05
CA VAL A 64 -5.70 -0.70 8.80
C VAL A 64 -4.72 0.00 7.87
N ALA A 65 -4.26 1.18 8.27
CA ALA A 65 -3.16 1.89 7.64
C ALA A 65 -2.03 2.10 8.66
N VAL A 66 -0.81 1.75 8.28
CA VAL A 66 0.38 1.83 9.12
C VAL A 66 1.22 3.04 8.71
N MET A 67 1.72 3.76 9.71
CA MET A 67 2.59 4.92 9.53
C MET A 67 3.94 4.69 10.19
N SER A 68 5.03 5.03 9.52
CA SER A 68 6.38 4.89 10.05
C SER A 68 7.19 6.17 9.91
N PHE A 69 7.96 6.52 10.93
CA PHE A 69 8.92 7.63 10.86
C PHE A 69 10.20 7.26 10.09
N ASN A 70 10.50 5.96 9.99
CA ASN A 70 11.67 5.45 9.28
C ASN A 70 11.21 4.29 8.40
N PRO A 71 10.44 4.57 7.33
CA PRO A 71 9.84 3.51 6.55
C PRO A 71 10.90 2.62 5.91
N ASP A 72 10.73 1.30 6.03
CA ASP A 72 11.60 0.30 5.40
C ASP A 72 10.80 -0.88 4.83
N SER A 73 11.45 -1.71 4.01
CA SER A 73 10.79 -2.82 3.32
C SER A 73 10.44 -4.01 4.22
N ALA A 74 11.23 -4.29 5.25
CA ALA A 74 10.91 -5.36 6.20
C ALA A 74 9.69 -4.99 7.04
N GLU A 75 9.61 -3.73 7.47
CA GLU A 75 8.49 -3.21 8.25
C GLU A 75 7.20 -3.15 7.43
N ALA A 76 7.27 -2.65 6.19
CA ALA A 76 6.11 -2.65 5.31
C ALA A 76 5.64 -4.08 4.96
N TYR A 77 6.55 -5.03 4.74
CA TYR A 77 6.18 -6.44 4.58
C TYR A 77 5.42 -6.98 5.80
N LYS A 78 5.95 -6.71 7.00
CA LYS A 78 5.32 -7.10 8.25
C LYS A 78 3.93 -6.47 8.39
N ALA A 79 3.76 -5.20 8.01
CA ALA A 79 2.46 -4.52 8.05
C ALA A 79 1.42 -5.19 7.15
N PHE A 80 1.77 -5.48 5.89
CA PHE A 80 0.84 -6.14 4.96
C PHE A 80 0.50 -7.57 5.40
N ASN A 81 1.49 -8.36 5.84
CA ASN A 81 1.25 -9.69 6.38
C ASN A 81 0.39 -9.67 7.66
N SER A 82 0.43 -8.58 8.41
CA SER A 82 -0.42 -8.37 9.56
C SER A 82 -1.81 -7.81 9.22
N GLY A 83 -2.17 -7.69 7.93
CA GLY A 83 -3.51 -7.29 7.49
C GLY A 83 -3.68 -5.79 7.22
N ALA A 84 -2.60 -5.00 7.27
CA ALA A 84 -2.64 -3.61 6.85
C ALA A 84 -2.90 -3.50 5.34
N ARG A 85 -3.59 -2.44 4.94
CA ARG A 85 -3.83 -2.06 3.54
C ARG A 85 -3.09 -0.79 3.14
N GLY A 86 -2.68 0.03 4.10
CA GLY A 86 -1.83 1.19 3.85
C GLY A 86 -0.51 1.08 4.61
N TYR A 87 0.58 1.50 3.99
CA TYR A 87 1.85 1.76 4.66
C TYR A 87 2.46 3.06 4.09
N VAL A 88 2.71 4.06 4.95
CA VAL A 88 3.12 5.41 4.55
C VAL A 88 4.12 6.02 5.54
N HIS A 89 4.89 7.01 5.10
CA HIS A 89 5.74 7.79 5.99
C HIS A 89 4.87 8.64 6.92
N ALA A 90 5.16 8.67 8.23
CA ALA A 90 4.39 9.43 9.21
C ALA A 90 4.36 10.92 8.86
N LEU A 91 5.52 11.50 8.51
CA LEU A 91 5.70 12.89 8.04
C LEU A 91 5.17 13.20 6.62
N SER A 92 4.39 12.33 5.99
CA SER A 92 3.78 12.63 4.69
C SER A 92 2.83 13.84 4.78
N SER A 93 2.69 14.56 3.66
CA SER A 93 1.80 15.72 3.61
C SER A 93 0.33 15.35 3.85
N PRO A 94 -0.52 16.27 4.34
CA PRO A 94 -1.94 16.00 4.54
C PRO A 94 -2.67 15.52 3.28
N GLU A 95 -2.24 15.96 2.09
CA GLU A 95 -2.80 15.49 0.82
C GLU A 95 -2.51 14.01 0.58
N VAL A 96 -1.27 13.58 0.83
CA VAL A 96 -0.87 12.17 0.71
C VAL A 96 -1.67 11.31 1.69
N LEU A 97 -1.81 11.74 2.95
CA LEU A 97 -2.58 11.00 3.95
C LEU A 97 -4.05 10.84 3.52
N ARG A 98 -4.68 11.89 2.95
CA ARG A 98 -6.02 11.79 2.37
C ARG A 98 -6.10 10.83 1.18
N GLN A 99 -5.06 10.74 0.36
CA GLN A 99 -5.03 9.77 -0.73
C GLN A 99 -4.94 8.33 -0.21
N VAL A 100 -4.11 8.09 0.80
CA VAL A 100 -4.02 6.78 1.49
C VAL A 100 -5.40 6.40 2.05
N ASP A 101 -6.06 7.33 2.74
CA ASP A 101 -7.42 7.15 3.27
C ASP A 101 -8.38 6.68 2.17
N ILE A 102 -8.47 7.42 1.06
CA ILE A 102 -9.33 7.09 -0.07
C ILE A 102 -9.02 5.69 -0.63
N VAL A 103 -7.74 5.36 -0.82
CA VAL A 103 -7.34 4.06 -1.37
C VAL A 103 -7.72 2.93 -0.42
N VAL A 104 -7.40 3.07 0.87
CA VAL A 104 -7.66 2.04 1.88
C VAL A 104 -9.17 1.85 2.12
N CYS A 105 -9.94 2.94 2.18
CA CYS A 105 -11.41 2.90 2.29
C CYS A 105 -12.05 2.14 1.12
N ASN A 106 -11.49 2.27 -0.09
CA ASN A 106 -11.91 1.53 -1.28
C ASN A 106 -11.35 0.10 -1.36
N GLN A 107 -10.78 -0.38 -0.25
CA GLN A 107 -10.12 -1.68 -0.09
C GLN A 107 -8.91 -1.90 -1.03
N GLY A 108 -8.34 -0.83 -1.55
CA GLY A 108 -7.07 -0.85 -2.27
C GLY A 108 -5.87 -0.92 -1.32
N TYR A 109 -4.69 -1.15 -1.89
CA TYR A 109 -3.41 -1.13 -1.16
C TYR A 109 -2.63 0.15 -1.46
N TRP A 110 -2.14 0.80 -0.41
CA TRP A 110 -1.20 1.91 -0.50
C TRP A 110 0.17 1.50 0.03
N VAL A 111 1.21 1.71 -0.77
CA VAL A 111 2.60 1.50 -0.39
C VAL A 111 3.37 2.78 -0.66
N TRP A 112 4.15 3.24 0.33
CA TRP A 112 5.01 4.41 0.19
C TRP A 112 5.94 4.33 -1.02
N HIS A 113 6.05 5.41 -1.79
CA HIS A 113 6.64 5.35 -3.13
C HIS A 113 8.16 5.14 -3.13
N GLU A 114 8.88 5.55 -2.09
CA GLU A 114 10.30 5.24 -1.89
C GLU A 114 10.53 3.80 -1.44
N LEU A 115 9.56 3.20 -0.76
CA LEU A 115 9.64 1.78 -0.43
C LEU A 115 9.30 0.87 -1.59
N MET A 116 8.64 1.39 -2.61
CA MET A 116 8.48 0.65 -3.86
C MET A 116 9.83 0.36 -4.55
N ASP A 117 10.93 1.00 -4.17
CA ASP A 117 12.27 0.61 -4.64
C ASP A 117 12.85 -0.61 -3.88
N SER A 118 12.51 -0.79 -2.59
CA SER A 118 13.15 -1.77 -1.70
C SER A 118 12.25 -2.95 -1.31
N LEU A 119 10.95 -2.72 -1.11
CA LEU A 119 9.93 -3.77 -0.97
C LEU A 119 9.93 -4.65 -2.19
N VAL A 120 10.22 -4.06 -3.34
CA VAL A 120 9.99 -4.75 -4.58
C VAL A 120 11.05 -5.80 -4.93
N GLY A 121 12.25 -5.64 -4.39
CA GLY A 121 13.24 -6.72 -4.39
C GLY A 121 13.00 -7.80 -3.32
N GLY A 122 12.60 -7.40 -2.10
CA GLY A 122 12.57 -8.30 -0.93
C GLY A 122 11.28 -9.09 -0.75
N VAL A 123 10.12 -8.42 -0.85
CA VAL A 123 8.80 -9.02 -0.67
C VAL A 123 8.44 -9.95 -1.84
N PHE A 124 8.89 -9.59 -3.04
CA PHE A 124 8.55 -10.29 -4.28
C PHE A 124 9.45 -11.52 -4.54
N LYS A 125 10.56 -11.63 -3.81
CA LYS A 125 11.35 -12.87 -3.70
C LYS A 125 10.74 -13.84 -2.68
N ALA A 126 10.14 -13.31 -1.61
CA ALA A 126 9.49 -14.09 -0.56
C ALA A 126 8.12 -14.68 -0.99
N PHE A 127 7.41 -14.05 -1.92
CA PHE A 127 6.17 -14.58 -2.54
C PHE A 127 6.42 -15.59 -3.70
N GLY A 128 7.60 -16.20 -3.77
CA GLY A 128 7.94 -17.15 -4.83
C GLY A 128 8.46 -16.46 -6.08
N GLY A 129 9.79 -16.26 -6.13
CA GLY A 129 10.46 -16.11 -7.42
C GLY A 129 10.35 -17.43 -8.19
N ALA A 130 9.90 -17.33 -9.46
CA ALA A 130 9.43 -18.39 -10.37
C ALA A 130 7.99 -18.86 -10.00
N ASP A 131 6.95 -18.61 -10.79
CA ASP A 131 6.78 -18.91 -12.22
C ASP A 131 5.85 -17.93 -12.98
N GLY A 132 6.20 -17.65 -14.24
CA GLY A 132 5.32 -17.22 -15.34
C GLY A 132 4.47 -15.96 -15.21
N VAL A 133 4.79 -14.90 -15.96
CA VAL A 133 3.82 -13.82 -16.25
C VAL A 133 2.73 -14.40 -17.17
N GLN A 134 1.44 -14.17 -16.87
CA GLN A 134 0.36 -14.60 -17.76
C GLN A 134 0.42 -13.86 -19.11
N ASP A 135 0.91 -14.51 -20.16
CA ASP A 135 0.96 -13.96 -21.52
C ASP A 135 -0.42 -13.53 -22.04
N ASP A 136 -1.49 -14.21 -21.63
CA ASP A 136 -2.85 -13.87 -22.06
C ASP A 136 -3.34 -12.52 -21.54
N VAL A 137 -2.94 -12.12 -20.34
CA VAL A 137 -3.31 -10.83 -19.74
C VAL A 137 -2.50 -9.70 -20.39
N LEU A 138 -1.26 -9.97 -20.78
CA LEU A 138 -0.41 -9.01 -21.49
C LEU A 138 -0.93 -8.68 -22.89
N LYS A 139 -1.69 -9.57 -23.53
CA LYS A 139 -2.28 -9.35 -24.88
C LYS A 139 -3.33 -8.24 -24.91
N GLU A 140 -3.96 -7.91 -23.78
CA GLU A 140 -4.93 -6.80 -23.69
C GLU A 140 -4.25 -5.41 -23.64
N LEU A 141 -2.93 -5.40 -23.44
CA LEU A 141 -2.13 -4.18 -23.31
C LEU A 141 -1.46 -3.80 -24.64
N THR A 142 -1.32 -2.50 -24.86
CA THR A 142 -0.40 -1.98 -25.88
C THR A 142 1.04 -2.32 -25.52
N GLU A 143 1.95 -2.27 -26.49
CA GLU A 143 3.37 -2.51 -26.26
C GLU A 143 3.94 -1.66 -25.11
N ARG A 144 3.62 -0.36 -25.08
CA ARG A 144 4.10 0.55 -24.02
C ARG A 144 3.47 0.27 -22.66
N GLU A 145 2.18 -0.07 -22.60
CA GLU A 145 1.54 -0.48 -21.35
C GLU A 145 2.13 -1.80 -20.85
N ARG A 146 2.44 -2.74 -21.75
CA ARG A 146 3.07 -4.02 -21.44
C ARG A 146 4.46 -3.83 -20.87
N ASP A 147 5.30 -3.03 -21.52
CA ASP A 147 6.68 -2.77 -21.06
C ASP A 147 6.69 -2.13 -19.66
N VAL A 148 5.78 -1.17 -19.42
CA VAL A 148 5.59 -0.57 -18.11
C VAL A 148 5.09 -1.61 -17.09
N ALA A 149 4.06 -2.40 -17.43
CA ALA A 149 3.48 -3.41 -16.54
C ALA A 149 4.50 -4.49 -16.16
N LEU A 150 5.29 -5.00 -17.11
CA LEU A 150 6.36 -5.98 -16.87
C LEU A 150 7.43 -5.42 -15.94
N SER A 151 7.89 -4.19 -16.20
CA SER A 151 8.86 -3.52 -15.34
C SER A 151 8.32 -3.29 -13.92
N VAL A 152 7.00 -3.13 -13.77
CA VAL A 152 6.29 -3.05 -12.49
C VAL A 152 6.05 -4.42 -11.84
N VAL A 153 6.01 -5.52 -12.59
CA VAL A 153 5.93 -6.90 -12.06
C VAL A 153 7.30 -7.40 -11.58
N GLU A 154 8.38 -7.00 -12.26
CA GLU A 154 9.76 -7.08 -11.76
C GLU A 154 10.00 -6.04 -10.66
N GLY A 155 9.21 -4.98 -10.77
CA GLY A 155 8.79 -4.15 -9.69
C GLY A 155 9.73 -3.02 -9.32
N ARG A 156 10.32 -2.52 -10.38
CA ARG A 156 10.89 -1.18 -10.47
C ARG A 156 9.87 -0.10 -10.12
N SER A 157 10.28 0.94 -9.40
CA SER A 157 9.47 2.13 -9.16
C SER A 157 9.17 2.89 -10.46
N ASN A 158 8.21 3.82 -10.42
CA ASN A 158 7.92 4.66 -11.59
C ASN A 158 9.15 5.44 -12.06
N LYS A 159 10.04 5.86 -11.15
CA LYS A 159 11.30 6.54 -11.48
C LYS A 159 12.29 5.60 -12.17
N ALA A 160 12.43 4.37 -11.68
CA ALA A 160 13.27 3.36 -12.31
C ALA A 160 12.74 2.95 -13.69
N VAL A 161 11.42 2.73 -13.82
CA VAL A 161 10.74 2.45 -15.10
C VAL A 161 10.90 3.61 -16.08
N ALA A 162 10.73 4.85 -15.61
CA ALA A 162 10.91 6.06 -16.42
C ALA A 162 12.33 6.14 -17.00
N ARG A 163 13.34 5.88 -16.15
CA ARG A 163 14.75 5.85 -16.56
C ARG A 163 15.04 4.73 -17.55
N GLU A 164 14.51 3.52 -17.31
CA GLU A 164 14.72 2.35 -18.17
C GLU A 164 14.09 2.53 -19.54
N LEU A 165 12.86 3.05 -19.60
CA LEU A 165 12.10 3.19 -20.84
C LEU A 165 12.33 4.53 -21.55
N GLY A 166 13.16 5.43 -20.98
CA GLY A 166 13.45 6.75 -21.54
C GLY A 166 12.23 7.69 -21.57
N ILE A 167 11.35 7.60 -20.57
CA ILE A 167 10.11 8.40 -20.46
C ILE A 167 10.06 9.14 -19.11
N THR A 168 9.02 9.96 -18.88
CA THR A 168 8.85 10.65 -17.59
C THR A 168 8.03 9.82 -16.60
N GLU A 169 8.19 10.06 -15.30
CA GLU A 169 7.35 9.45 -14.26
C GLU A 169 5.85 9.72 -14.46
N ARG A 170 5.51 10.91 -14.98
CA ARG A 170 4.13 11.26 -15.35
C ARG A 170 3.61 10.34 -16.46
N THR A 171 4.43 10.05 -17.47
CA THR A 171 4.11 9.13 -18.56
C THR A 171 3.92 7.70 -18.04
N VAL A 172 4.78 7.25 -17.12
CA VAL A 172 4.62 5.94 -16.45
C VAL A 172 3.27 5.86 -15.72
N LYS A 173 2.91 6.87 -14.93
CA LYS A 173 1.62 6.94 -14.23
C LYS A 173 0.44 6.89 -15.22
N ALA A 174 0.56 7.52 -16.38
CA ALA A 174 -0.48 7.49 -17.41
C ALA A 174 -0.67 6.07 -17.99
N HIS A 175 0.42 5.38 -18.34
CA HIS A 175 0.37 3.99 -18.81
C HIS A 175 -0.16 3.04 -17.75
N LEU A 176 0.25 3.19 -16.49
CA LEU A 176 -0.30 2.39 -15.38
C LEU A 176 -1.79 2.64 -15.17
N GLY A 177 -2.24 3.89 -15.23
CA GLY A 177 -3.67 4.21 -15.13
C GLY A 177 -4.49 3.56 -16.26
N ALA A 178 -3.97 3.53 -17.48
CA ALA A 178 -4.61 2.83 -18.59
C ALA A 178 -4.62 1.30 -18.40
N THR A 179 -3.49 0.74 -17.95
CA THR A 179 -3.34 -0.68 -17.61
C THR A 179 -4.33 -1.11 -16.53
N PHE A 180 -4.47 -0.33 -15.46
CA PHE A 180 -5.41 -0.59 -14.37
C PHE A 180 -6.85 -0.64 -14.86
N ARG A 181 -7.26 0.33 -15.69
CA ARG A 181 -8.59 0.36 -16.30
C ARG A 181 -8.85 -0.85 -17.20
N LYS A 182 -7.88 -1.22 -18.05
CA LYS A 182 -8.02 -2.36 -18.97
C LYS A 182 -8.15 -3.67 -18.23
N LEU A 183 -7.29 -3.89 -17.23
CA LEU A 183 -7.23 -5.16 -16.50
C LEU A 183 -8.20 -5.24 -15.30
N GLY A 184 -8.97 -4.18 -15.05
CA GLY A 184 -9.93 -4.12 -13.93
C GLY A 184 -9.28 -4.15 -12.55
N VAL A 185 -7.98 -3.82 -12.45
CA VAL A 185 -7.24 -3.79 -11.18
C VAL A 185 -7.22 -2.38 -10.61
N LYS A 186 -7.28 -2.26 -9.28
CA LYS A 186 -7.43 -0.96 -8.61
C LYS A 186 -6.11 -0.26 -8.31
N ASP A 187 -5.04 -1.03 -8.18
CA ASP A 187 -3.75 -0.52 -7.78
C ASP A 187 -2.59 -1.40 -8.28
N ARG A 188 -1.38 -0.91 -8.04
CA ARG A 188 -0.14 -1.57 -8.44
C ARG A 188 0.03 -2.95 -7.81
N MET A 189 -0.42 -3.16 -6.56
CA MET A 189 -0.32 -4.47 -5.93
C MET A 189 -1.26 -5.47 -6.60
N GLN A 190 -2.51 -5.06 -6.87
CA GLN A 190 -3.45 -5.88 -7.62
C GLN A 190 -2.97 -6.18 -9.04
N LEU A 191 -2.34 -5.22 -9.73
CA LEU A 191 -1.71 -5.47 -11.03
C LEU A 191 -0.66 -6.59 -10.94
N ILE A 192 0.23 -6.53 -9.94
CA ILE A 192 1.29 -7.51 -9.80
C ILE A 192 0.72 -8.90 -9.45
N LEU A 193 -0.24 -8.96 -8.52
CA LEU A 193 -0.95 -10.19 -8.18
C LEU A 193 -1.69 -10.77 -9.39
N ARG A 194 -2.34 -9.93 -10.19
CA ARG A 194 -3.11 -10.35 -11.37
C ARG A 194 -2.24 -10.92 -12.49
N LEU A 195 -1.03 -10.38 -12.66
CA LEU A 195 -0.09 -10.82 -13.69
C LEU A 195 0.71 -12.07 -13.28
N ARG A 196 0.83 -12.36 -11.98
CA ARG A 196 1.56 -13.52 -11.43
C ARG A 196 0.67 -14.67 -10.94
N SER A 197 -0.63 -14.49 -10.73
CA SER A 197 -1.48 -15.63 -10.36
C SER A 197 -1.53 -16.62 -11.51
N SER A 198 -1.10 -17.87 -11.32
CA SER A 198 -1.44 -18.95 -12.27
C SER A 198 -2.93 -19.25 -12.14
N ARG A 199 -3.63 -19.55 -13.25
CA ARG A 199 -5.02 -20.04 -13.18
C ARG A 199 -5.03 -21.29 -12.30
N GLU A 200 -5.74 -21.25 -11.18
CA GLU A 200 -6.35 -22.46 -10.64
C GLU A 200 -7.35 -22.93 -11.73
N GLN A 201 -7.05 -24.06 -12.35
CA GLN A 201 -8.02 -24.87 -13.09
C GLN A 201 -8.66 -25.83 -12.10
#